data_AF-E2SHL3-F1
#
_entry.id   AF-E2SHL3-F1
#
_cell.length_a   1.000
_cell.length_b   1.000
_cell.length_c   1.000
_cell.angle_alpha   90.00
_cell.angle_beta   90.00
_cell.angle_gamma   90.00
#
_symmetry.space_group_name_H-M   'P 1'
#
loop_
_entity.id
_entity.type
_entity.pdbx_description
1 polymer ?
#
loop_
_entity_poly.entity_id
_entity_poly.type
_entity_poly.pdbx_seq_one_letter_code
_entity_poly.pdbx_strand_id
1 'polypeptide(L)'
;MKNAQEGWEWVDNKDDTYTLILSDFTLETSDSEGIILPRDHDVRIILQGQNTVTCTRTGLLENWVSLGPGRYKTKTIEGEGSLVLHVPNGINIDRLIINSGTLKVYADSAFLGGLTTNEAYIQNGGNVYVSSTALDSDGLYLVGEMQLHDGSLHIEAKNGIGIFTDDASSVYNGILIDGGSLFIEAKRGIYRNRRMNVDAALMLSNADISIHATDTAFINKEGEIHIHDITSWDVTASTLFGGKYSLTLDLADYQEVDEQLLKVHMLQESLYTSASWKALQDSVNRVTRDKYFFEQQKVDAMLQDIKTHMDQLVYLPANYKKINEALQRIPSDKEIEAYTDTSRMDVYNLVSSIPWDKNITEQSSLDSYAARLNEAIDHLTLKPKPEQVKLQLLGGAHQRIRQGEAAVFQTNGSVPDIVKVTINGRELPAPYYRVNYTQTLSLTLQPEYTKQLRPGLYSISIQLDRENIETDFTVLSVSERGTGQEEISKLKHPASINTGDTTNTVLWLGIIILAVLLMKGINKYKYK
;
A
#
# COMPACT_ATOMS: atom_id res chain seq x y z
N MET A 1 39.53 52.55 42.50
CA MET A 1 40.31 52.04 43.64
C MET A 1 40.61 50.58 43.34
N LYS A 2 41.88 50.16 43.32
CA LYS A 2 42.26 48.74 43.16
C LYS A 2 42.25 48.11 44.56
N ASN A 3 41.15 47.49 44.98
CA ASN A 3 41.12 46.78 46.26
C ASN A 3 41.79 45.42 46.10
N ALA A 4 43.09 45.37 46.34
CA ALA A 4 43.87 44.13 46.41
C ALA A 4 43.52 43.26 47.64
N GLN A 5 42.63 43.72 48.52
CA GLN A 5 42.18 42.99 49.71
C GLN A 5 41.00 42.05 49.45
N GLU A 6 40.44 42.03 48.23
CA GLU A 6 39.16 41.35 47.93
C GLU A 6 39.34 40.04 47.13
N GLY A 7 40.57 39.56 46.91
CA GLY A 7 40.83 38.22 46.36
C GLY A 7 40.86 38.11 44.82
N TRP A 8 40.75 39.22 44.10
CA TRP A 8 40.88 39.30 42.65
C TRP A 8 42.14 40.06 42.20
N GLU A 9 42.63 39.76 40.99
CA GLU A 9 43.84 40.38 40.43
C GLU A 9 43.50 41.36 39.31
N TRP A 10 44.13 42.55 39.36
CA TRP A 10 44.02 43.56 38.30
C TRP A 10 45.34 43.72 37.56
N VAL A 11 45.31 43.55 36.24
CA VAL A 11 46.40 43.86 35.32
C VAL A 11 46.06 45.15 34.56
N ASP A 12 47.01 46.08 34.59
CA ASP A 12 46.97 47.35 33.87
C ASP A 12 47.67 47.15 32.52
N ASN A 13 46.89 47.08 31.44
CA ASN A 13 47.47 46.84 30.12
C ASN A 13 48.00 48.16 29.57
N LYS A 14 49.13 48.10 28.86
CA LYS A 14 49.82 49.30 28.33
C LYS A 14 49.03 50.06 27.25
N ASP A 15 47.83 49.60 26.91
CA ASP A 15 46.96 50.09 25.84
C ASP A 15 45.65 50.71 26.35
N ASP A 16 45.62 51.18 27.60
CA ASP A 16 44.44 51.82 28.22
C ASP A 16 43.27 50.85 28.46
N THR A 17 43.58 49.56 28.60
CA THR A 17 42.62 48.51 28.97
C THR A 17 43.02 47.87 30.30
N TYR A 18 42.04 47.26 30.98
CA TYR A 18 42.31 46.49 32.19
C TYR A 18 41.97 45.02 32.01
N THR A 19 42.65 44.17 32.75
CA THR A 19 42.26 42.77 32.91
C THR A 19 42.01 42.46 34.38
N LEU A 20 40.81 41.97 34.67
CA LEU A 20 40.38 41.47 35.97
C LEU A 20 40.42 39.94 35.91
N ILE A 21 41.24 39.30 36.75
CA ILE A 21 41.30 37.84 36.85
C ILE A 21 40.58 37.42 38.13
N LEU A 22 39.54 36.59 37.96
CA LEU A 22 38.80 35.97 39.06
C LEU A 22 39.17 34.49 39.10
N SER A 23 39.74 34.01 40.21
CA SER A 23 40.18 32.61 40.36
C SER A 23 39.79 32.06 41.72
N ASP A 24 38.84 31.12 41.73
CA ASP A 24 38.37 30.40 42.93
C ASP A 24 38.06 31.33 44.12
N PHE A 25 37.44 32.47 43.82
CA PHE A 25 37.25 33.54 44.79
C PHE A 25 35.78 33.64 45.26
N THR A 26 35.59 33.99 46.53
CA THR A 26 34.27 34.26 47.12
C THR A 26 34.27 35.62 47.80
N LEU A 27 33.35 36.50 47.40
CA LEU A 27 33.05 37.77 48.08
C LEU A 27 31.71 37.69 48.79
N GLU A 28 31.72 38.02 50.08
CA GLU A 28 30.52 38.25 50.87
C GLU A 28 30.63 39.63 51.51
N THR A 29 29.69 40.52 51.19
CA THR A 29 29.66 41.88 51.72
C THR A 29 28.31 42.20 52.36
N SER A 30 28.35 42.95 53.46
CA SER A 30 27.19 43.55 54.10
C SER A 30 27.19 45.06 53.81
N ASP A 31 26.14 45.56 53.16
CA ASP A 31 25.91 46.98 52.84
C ASP A 31 26.79 47.62 51.75
N SER A 32 27.26 46.84 50.77
CA SER A 32 27.99 47.37 49.62
C SER A 32 27.56 46.76 48.29
N GLU A 33 28.00 47.41 47.22
CA GLU A 33 28.02 46.80 45.88
C GLU A 33 29.04 45.65 45.84
N GLY A 34 28.96 44.82 44.79
CA GLY A 34 29.94 43.75 44.50
C GLY A 34 31.16 44.28 43.75
N ILE A 35 31.40 43.76 42.54
CA ILE A 35 32.54 44.15 41.70
C ILE A 35 32.23 45.47 40.98
N ILE A 36 33.03 46.51 41.23
CA ILE A 36 32.94 47.81 40.54
C ILE A 36 34.04 47.92 39.48
N LEU A 37 33.64 48.01 38.21
CA LEU A 37 34.52 48.16 37.05
C LEU A 37 34.71 49.64 36.66
N PRO A 38 35.86 50.03 36.09
CA PRO A 38 36.03 51.35 35.49
C PRO A 38 35.16 51.50 34.23
N ARG A 39 34.22 52.44 34.26
CA ARG A 39 33.28 52.73 33.16
C ARG A 39 33.96 53.29 31.91
N ASP A 40 35.04 54.04 32.11
CA ASP A 40 35.80 54.77 31.09
C ASP A 40 36.92 53.95 30.42
N HIS A 41 37.10 52.68 30.82
CA HIS A 41 38.08 51.77 30.22
C HIS A 41 37.44 50.46 29.74
N ASP A 42 38.03 49.87 28.71
CA ASP A 42 37.69 48.52 28.30
C ASP A 42 38.28 47.53 29.32
N VAL A 43 37.50 46.53 29.73
CA VAL A 43 37.92 45.55 30.75
C VAL A 43 37.70 44.14 30.25
N ARG A 44 38.74 43.33 30.32
CA ARG A 44 38.67 41.87 30.12
C ARG A 44 38.55 41.19 31.48
N ILE A 45 37.53 40.38 31.68
CA ILE A 45 37.25 39.65 32.91
C ILE A 45 37.52 38.18 32.62
N ILE A 46 38.62 37.66 33.16
CA ILE A 46 39.04 36.27 32.99
C ILE A 46 38.48 35.44 34.15
N LEU A 47 37.60 34.50 33.83
CA LEU A 47 37.04 33.56 34.79
C LEU A 47 37.89 32.29 34.86
N GLN A 48 38.42 32.00 36.04
CA GLN A 48 39.13 30.78 36.40
C GLN A 48 38.45 30.16 37.62
N GLY A 49 38.32 28.83 37.63
CA GLY A 49 37.70 28.13 38.76
C GLY A 49 36.26 28.59 39.04
N GLN A 50 35.83 28.51 40.29
CA GLN A 50 34.48 28.90 40.71
C GLN A 50 34.49 30.19 41.52
N ASN A 51 33.85 31.24 41.00
CA ASN A 51 33.78 32.55 41.64
C ASN A 51 32.36 32.87 42.09
N THR A 52 32.20 33.38 43.31
CA THR A 52 30.89 33.74 43.88
C THR A 52 30.91 35.14 44.47
N VAL A 53 29.86 35.92 44.20
CA VAL A 53 29.62 37.23 44.82
C VAL A 53 28.25 37.24 45.47
N THR A 54 28.23 37.54 46.76
CA THR A 54 27.04 37.82 47.54
C THR A 54 27.16 39.23 48.12
N CYS A 55 26.22 40.10 47.80
CA CYS A 55 26.18 41.48 48.29
C CYS A 55 24.74 41.94 48.51
N THR A 56 24.54 43.13 49.05
CA THR A 56 23.20 43.66 49.35
C THR A 56 22.68 44.64 48.29
N ARG A 57 23.42 44.85 47.20
CA ARG A 57 23.08 45.79 46.12
C ARG A 57 23.29 45.16 44.73
N THR A 58 24.11 45.77 43.87
CA THR A 58 24.40 45.30 42.52
C THR A 58 25.67 44.44 42.56
N GLY A 59 25.64 43.27 41.92
CA GLY A 59 26.75 42.32 41.98
C GLY A 59 27.93 42.67 41.10
N LEU A 60 27.64 43.22 39.93
CA LEU A 60 28.63 43.66 38.95
C LEU A 60 28.14 44.95 38.32
N LEU A 61 28.90 46.01 38.48
CA LEU A 61 28.54 47.32 37.97
C LEU A 61 29.75 48.16 37.57
N GLU A 62 29.50 49.29 36.94
CA GLU A 62 30.51 50.28 36.62
C GLU A 62 30.49 51.46 37.60
N ASN A 63 31.65 52.10 37.81
CA ASN A 63 31.72 53.34 38.58
C ASN A 63 31.04 54.50 37.83
N TRP A 64 30.61 55.53 38.56
CA TRP A 64 29.97 56.67 37.92
C TRP A 64 30.98 57.57 37.19
N VAL A 65 30.90 57.58 35.87
CA VAL A 65 31.60 58.53 34.98
C VAL A 65 30.59 59.08 33.96
N SER A 66 30.61 60.38 33.70
CA SER A 66 29.74 60.98 32.67
C SER A 66 30.29 60.68 31.28
N LEU A 67 29.64 59.75 30.57
CA LEU A 67 29.94 59.39 29.18
C LEU A 67 28.69 59.63 28.33
N GLY A 68 28.89 60.07 27.08
CA GLY A 68 27.82 60.17 26.09
C GLY A 68 27.62 58.85 25.33
N PRO A 69 26.50 58.67 24.62
CA PRO A 69 26.28 57.52 23.74
C PRO A 69 27.44 57.29 22.76
N GLY A 70 27.78 56.03 22.48
CA GLY A 70 28.89 55.64 21.60
C GLY A 70 30.30 55.84 22.19
N ARG A 71 30.41 56.25 23.46
CA ARG A 71 31.69 56.34 24.19
C ARG A 71 31.79 55.34 25.34
N TYR A 72 30.78 54.51 25.52
CA TYR A 72 30.78 53.47 26.54
C TYR A 72 31.82 52.41 26.22
N LYS A 73 32.48 51.92 27.26
CA LYS A 73 33.56 50.95 27.12
C LYS A 73 33.09 49.53 27.37
N THR A 74 33.73 48.61 26.69
CA THR A 74 33.31 47.21 26.65
C THR A 74 33.87 46.43 27.83
N LYS A 75 33.00 45.66 28.48
CA LYS A 75 33.37 44.67 29.49
C LYS A 75 33.21 43.30 28.85
N THR A 76 34.32 42.57 28.71
CA THR A 76 34.37 41.28 28.02
C THR A 76 34.60 40.18 29.05
N ILE A 77 33.72 39.19 29.14
CA ILE A 77 33.89 38.00 29.97
C ILE A 77 34.41 36.85 29.10
N GLU A 78 35.44 36.17 29.59
CA GLU A 78 36.04 35.02 28.92
C GLU A 78 36.72 34.08 29.94
N GLY A 79 37.07 32.87 29.51
CA GLY A 79 37.72 31.84 30.32
C GLY A 79 36.81 30.64 30.59
N GLU A 80 37.36 29.62 31.23
CA GLU A 80 36.66 28.34 31.47
C GLU A 80 35.93 28.29 32.82
N GLY A 81 36.13 29.30 33.68
CA GLY A 81 35.55 29.36 35.01
C GLY A 81 34.10 29.85 35.05
N SER A 82 33.59 30.03 36.26
CA SER A 82 32.24 30.57 36.51
C SER A 82 32.26 31.80 37.41
N LEU A 83 31.29 32.69 37.20
CA LEU A 83 30.92 33.76 38.13
C LEU A 83 29.45 33.61 38.48
N VAL A 84 29.16 33.42 39.77
CA VAL A 84 27.82 33.30 40.32
C VAL A 84 27.53 34.51 41.20
N LEU A 85 26.46 35.23 40.88
CA LEU A 85 26.01 36.42 41.61
C LEU A 85 24.70 36.11 42.34
N HIS A 86 24.72 36.18 43.67
CA HIS A 86 23.54 36.15 44.53
C HIS A 86 23.29 37.55 45.07
N VAL A 87 22.51 38.36 44.34
CA VAL A 87 22.52 39.81 44.50
C VAL A 87 21.15 40.44 44.27
N PRO A 88 20.73 41.46 45.02
CA PRO A 88 19.41 42.06 44.83
C PRO A 88 19.18 42.69 43.46
N ASN A 89 20.13 43.49 42.96
CA ASN A 89 19.95 44.32 41.77
C ASN A 89 20.58 43.76 40.49
N GLY A 90 21.12 42.53 40.54
CA GLY A 90 21.73 41.91 39.36
C GLY A 90 23.00 42.60 38.87
N ILE A 91 23.06 42.86 37.56
CA ILE A 91 24.20 43.48 36.84
C ILE A 91 23.78 44.80 36.19
N ASN A 92 24.66 45.80 36.19
CA ASN A 92 24.48 47.05 35.44
C ASN A 92 25.78 47.47 34.73
N ILE A 93 25.86 47.23 33.43
CA ILE A 93 27.04 47.50 32.60
C ILE A 93 26.60 48.15 31.29
N ASP A 94 27.31 49.18 30.81
CA ASP A 94 26.93 49.82 29.54
C ASP A 94 27.02 48.87 28.32
N ARG A 95 28.16 48.21 28.13
CA ARG A 95 28.42 47.24 27.03
C ARG A 95 29.04 45.95 27.58
N LEU A 96 28.33 44.84 27.43
CA LEU A 96 28.77 43.51 27.89
C LEU A 96 28.95 42.55 26.71
N ILE A 97 30.12 41.94 26.62
CA ILE A 97 30.41 40.84 25.69
C ILE A 97 30.75 39.58 26.50
N ILE A 98 30.14 38.45 26.16
CA ILE A 98 30.46 37.14 26.73
C ILE A 98 31.03 36.27 25.62
N ASN A 99 32.30 35.87 25.73
CA ASN A 99 32.95 34.98 24.76
C ASN A 99 32.97 33.52 25.22
N SER A 100 33.03 33.28 26.53
CA SER A 100 33.12 31.93 27.13
C SER A 100 32.85 31.98 28.63
N GLY A 101 32.89 30.83 29.28
CA GLY A 101 32.71 30.68 30.72
C GLY A 101 31.24 30.58 31.13
N THR A 102 31.00 30.63 32.43
CA THR A 102 29.63 30.56 32.98
C THR A 102 29.33 31.80 33.81
N LEU A 103 28.25 32.51 33.48
CA LEU A 103 27.73 33.63 34.26
C LEU A 103 26.35 33.27 34.79
N LYS A 104 26.16 33.24 36.11
CA LYS A 104 24.84 33.03 36.73
C LYS A 104 24.47 34.22 37.56
N VAL A 105 23.28 34.77 37.33
CA VAL A 105 22.75 35.92 38.04
C VAL A 105 21.45 35.54 38.70
N TYR A 106 21.43 35.56 40.03
CA TYR A 106 20.23 35.37 40.84
C TYR A 106 19.85 36.73 41.43
N ALA A 107 18.91 37.40 40.78
CA ALA A 107 18.41 38.73 41.15
C ALA A 107 17.04 38.64 41.84
N ASP A 108 16.95 39.07 43.09
CA ASP A 108 15.72 38.94 43.88
C ASP A 108 14.86 40.22 43.93
N SER A 109 15.46 41.38 43.70
CA SER A 109 14.86 42.71 43.91
C SER A 109 15.18 43.71 42.80
N ALA A 110 15.60 43.23 41.62
CA ALA A 110 16.07 44.10 40.55
C ALA A 110 14.95 45.03 40.03
N PHE A 111 15.23 46.33 39.97
CA PHE A 111 14.25 47.33 39.57
C PHE A 111 13.90 47.32 38.07
N LEU A 112 14.91 47.11 37.20
CA LEU A 112 14.72 47.04 35.75
C LEU A 112 14.76 45.59 35.28
N GLY A 113 15.92 44.94 35.42
CA GLY A 113 16.05 43.51 35.18
C GLY A 113 17.28 42.90 35.83
N GLY A 114 17.36 41.57 35.84
CA GLY A 114 18.47 40.82 36.43
C GLY A 114 19.81 41.11 35.77
N LEU A 115 19.80 41.39 34.46
CA LEU A 115 20.96 41.90 33.73
C LEU A 115 20.53 43.15 32.96
N THR A 116 21.15 44.28 33.26
CA THR A 116 20.87 45.55 32.61
C THR A 116 22.07 46.00 31.76
N THR A 117 21.83 46.37 30.50
CA THR A 117 22.82 47.09 29.68
C THR A 117 22.30 48.36 29.04
N ASN A 118 23.16 49.37 28.93
CA ASN A 118 22.80 50.67 28.37
C ASN A 118 23.02 50.77 26.84
N GLU A 119 23.83 49.89 26.24
CA GLU A 119 24.15 49.98 24.82
C GLU A 119 24.24 48.63 24.10
N ALA A 120 24.86 47.60 24.70
CA ALA A 120 24.94 46.31 24.03
C ALA A 120 25.08 45.15 25.00
N TYR A 121 24.39 44.06 24.67
CA TYR A 121 24.68 42.72 25.17
C TYR A 121 24.99 41.81 23.97
N ILE A 122 26.20 41.24 23.94
CA ILE A 122 26.64 40.34 22.87
C ILE A 122 27.15 39.05 23.49
N GLN A 123 26.63 37.91 23.03
CA GLN A 123 27.09 36.60 23.48
C GLN A 123 27.63 35.81 22.28
N ASN A 124 28.95 35.57 22.28
CA ASN A 124 29.68 34.77 21.29
C ASN A 124 29.93 33.34 21.76
N GLY A 125 29.48 32.97 22.96
CA GLY A 125 29.70 31.67 23.58
C GLY A 125 29.43 31.68 25.08
N GLY A 126 29.75 30.57 25.76
CA GLY A 126 29.55 30.43 27.21
C GLY A 126 28.12 30.08 27.63
N ASN A 127 27.89 30.03 28.94
CA ASN A 127 26.59 29.71 29.54
C ASN A 127 26.15 30.84 30.46
N VAL A 128 25.10 31.54 30.09
CA VAL A 128 24.52 32.65 30.85
C VAL A 128 23.17 32.21 31.40
N TYR A 129 23.00 32.35 32.72
CA TYR A 129 21.75 32.12 33.41
C TYR A 129 21.35 33.40 34.15
N VAL A 130 20.12 33.88 33.95
CA VAL A 130 19.58 35.04 34.63
C VAL A 130 18.22 34.69 35.22
N SER A 131 18.11 34.76 36.54
CA SER A 131 16.84 34.67 37.27
C SER A 131 16.52 36.04 37.84
N SER A 132 15.33 36.57 37.53
CA SER A 132 14.75 37.75 38.16
C SER A 132 13.40 37.42 38.78
N THR A 133 13.29 37.52 40.10
CA THR A 133 12.06 37.11 40.83
C THR A 133 11.17 38.28 41.23
N ALA A 134 11.68 39.51 41.18
CA ALA A 134 10.93 40.71 41.55
C ALA A 134 9.71 40.91 40.63
N LEU A 135 8.66 41.51 41.18
CA LEU A 135 7.46 41.85 40.40
C LEU A 135 7.81 42.87 39.32
N ASP A 136 7.34 42.63 38.10
CA ASP A 136 7.60 43.45 36.90
C ASP A 136 9.09 43.69 36.59
N SER A 137 9.98 42.83 37.12
CA SER A 137 11.40 42.85 36.79
C SER A 137 11.69 41.94 35.61
N ASP A 138 12.43 42.47 34.64
CA ASP A 138 12.78 41.76 33.43
C ASP A 138 13.99 40.82 33.67
N GLY A 139 14.18 39.86 32.78
CA GLY A 139 15.40 39.05 32.78
C GLY A 139 16.57 39.88 32.30
N LEU A 140 16.51 40.26 31.03
CA LEU A 140 17.49 41.09 30.35
C LEU A 140 16.83 42.43 29.96
N TYR A 141 17.27 43.52 30.57
CA TYR A 141 16.82 44.88 30.26
C TYR A 141 17.92 45.60 29.46
N LEU A 142 17.60 46.07 28.27
CA LEU A 142 18.57 46.58 27.32
C LEU A 142 18.10 47.94 26.84
N VAL A 143 18.90 48.99 26.95
CA VAL A 143 18.59 50.24 26.24
C VAL A 143 19.01 50.15 24.79
N GLY A 144 20.02 49.33 24.49
CA GLY A 144 20.61 49.19 23.16
C GLY A 144 20.30 47.88 22.44
N GLU A 145 21.29 47.32 21.76
CA GLU A 145 21.15 46.08 20.99
C GLU A 145 21.41 44.81 21.80
N MET A 146 20.85 43.70 21.30
CA MET A 146 21.16 42.36 21.77
C MET A 146 21.58 41.48 20.61
N GLN A 147 22.66 40.73 20.80
CA GLN A 147 23.17 39.76 19.85
C GLN A 147 23.49 38.44 20.57
N LEU A 148 22.99 37.32 20.05
CA LEU A 148 23.35 35.97 20.49
C LEU A 148 23.83 35.17 19.27
N HIS A 149 25.12 34.87 19.26
CA HIS A 149 25.79 34.14 18.18
C HIS A 149 26.11 32.70 18.55
N ASP A 150 26.38 32.41 19.83
CA ASP A 150 26.64 31.06 20.30
C ASP A 150 26.48 30.95 21.84
N GLY A 151 26.57 29.73 22.36
CA GLY A 151 26.43 29.42 23.78
C GLY A 151 24.97 29.28 24.21
N SER A 152 24.74 29.28 25.53
CA SER A 152 23.41 29.15 26.13
C SER A 152 23.03 30.42 26.89
N LEU A 153 21.84 30.96 26.61
CA LEU A 153 21.23 32.04 27.37
C LEU A 153 19.91 31.54 27.96
N HIS A 154 19.90 31.36 29.28
CA HIS A 154 18.73 30.92 30.05
C HIS A 154 18.21 32.07 30.89
N ILE A 155 16.93 32.39 30.74
CA ILE A 155 16.28 33.49 31.45
C ILE A 155 15.02 33.00 32.17
N GLU A 156 14.92 33.29 33.45
CA GLU A 156 13.71 33.12 34.27
C GLU A 156 13.24 34.48 34.78
N ALA A 157 12.15 34.99 34.21
CA ALA A 157 11.55 36.28 34.56
C ALA A 157 10.02 36.13 34.64
N LYS A 158 9.55 35.21 35.50
CA LYS A 158 8.14 34.74 35.52
C LYS A 158 7.10 35.85 35.62
N ASN A 159 7.45 36.98 36.25
CA ASN A 159 6.56 38.12 36.44
C ASN A 159 6.77 39.27 35.42
N GLY A 160 7.88 39.27 34.69
CA GLY A 160 8.29 40.34 33.79
C GLY A 160 8.47 39.86 32.34
N ILE A 161 9.34 40.56 31.62
CA ILE A 161 9.73 40.22 30.24
C ILE A 161 11.05 39.46 30.28
N GLY A 162 11.18 38.41 29.47
CA GLY A 162 12.45 37.70 29.33
C GLY A 162 13.56 38.60 28.80
N ILE A 163 13.37 39.15 27.61
CA ILE A 163 14.29 40.12 26.99
C ILE A 163 13.50 41.38 26.61
N PHE A 164 13.84 42.51 27.21
CA PHE A 164 13.26 43.80 26.90
C PHE A 164 14.31 44.74 26.32
N THR A 165 14.04 45.30 25.14
CA THR A 165 14.79 46.47 24.65
C THR A 165 13.97 47.74 24.82
N ASP A 166 14.49 48.72 25.53
CA ASP A 166 13.89 50.02 25.77
C ASP A 166 14.02 50.98 24.55
N ASP A 167 13.23 52.04 24.52
CA ASP A 167 13.22 53.04 23.46
C ASP A 167 14.10 54.28 23.74
N ALA A 168 14.87 54.26 24.84
CA ALA A 168 15.74 55.35 25.25
C ALA A 168 16.99 55.53 24.37
N SER A 169 17.43 54.48 23.65
CA SER A 169 18.54 54.58 22.69
C SER A 169 18.10 55.22 21.38
N SER A 170 18.84 56.21 20.92
CA SER A 170 18.64 56.84 19.61
C SER A 170 19.32 56.11 18.45
N VAL A 171 20.04 55.01 18.71
CA VAL A 171 21.01 54.45 17.74
C VAL A 171 20.84 52.94 17.51
N TYR A 172 20.54 52.16 18.55
CA TYR A 172 20.52 50.69 18.45
C TYR A 172 19.40 50.12 19.32
N ASN A 173 18.49 49.33 18.74
CA ASN A 173 17.46 48.56 19.47
C ASN A 173 17.05 47.28 18.69
N GLY A 174 18.01 46.72 17.95
CA GLY A 174 17.85 45.46 17.24
C GLY A 174 18.06 44.27 18.19
N ILE A 175 17.39 43.17 17.88
CA ILE A 175 17.62 41.87 18.52
C ILE A 175 18.01 40.91 17.41
N LEU A 176 19.25 40.42 17.46
CA LEU A 176 19.79 39.43 16.54
C LEU A 176 20.10 38.16 17.32
N ILE A 177 19.56 37.04 16.88
CA ILE A 177 19.93 35.72 17.36
C ILE A 177 20.25 34.92 16.11
N ASP A 178 21.51 34.62 15.87
CA ASP A 178 21.98 33.89 14.67
C ASP A 178 22.78 32.62 15.02
N GLY A 179 22.69 32.19 16.28
CA GLY A 179 23.21 30.91 16.76
C GLY A 179 22.95 30.68 18.24
N GLY A 180 23.47 29.57 18.77
CA GLY A 180 23.34 29.19 20.18
C GLY A 180 21.93 28.73 20.58
N SER A 181 21.70 28.67 21.90
CA SER A 181 20.41 28.27 22.50
C SER A 181 19.86 29.38 23.39
N LEU A 182 18.59 29.73 23.19
CA LEU A 182 17.83 30.67 24.01
C LEU A 182 16.72 29.92 24.74
N PHE A 183 16.71 30.02 26.08
CA PHE A 183 15.61 29.57 26.93
C PHE A 183 15.02 30.76 27.70
N ILE A 184 13.70 30.93 27.64
CA ILE A 184 12.98 31.96 28.41
C ILE A 184 11.76 31.34 29.10
N GLU A 185 11.64 31.51 30.41
CA GLU A 185 10.38 31.36 31.16
C GLU A 185 9.95 32.73 31.70
N ALA A 186 8.86 33.30 31.19
CA ALA A 186 8.46 34.66 31.53
C ALA A 186 6.95 34.94 31.39
N LYS A 187 6.50 36.13 31.81
CA LYS A 187 5.15 36.59 31.46
C LYS A 187 5.07 36.91 29.97
N ARG A 188 6.07 37.62 29.45
CA ARG A 188 6.27 37.90 28.02
C ARG A 188 7.68 37.49 27.63
N GLY A 189 7.86 36.91 26.45
CA GLY A 189 9.17 36.41 26.00
C GLY A 189 10.12 37.56 25.63
N ILE A 190 10.23 37.84 24.34
CA ILE A 190 11.03 38.94 23.81
C ILE A 190 10.12 40.13 23.52
N TYR A 191 10.44 41.29 24.07
CA TYR A 191 9.76 42.55 23.77
C TYR A 191 10.74 43.61 23.28
N ARG A 192 10.62 43.92 21.99
CA ARG A 192 11.35 44.99 21.36
C ARG A 192 10.53 46.28 21.32
N ASN A 193 10.88 47.25 22.17
CA ASN A 193 10.28 48.58 22.14
C ASN A 193 10.99 49.44 21.07
N ARG A 194 10.24 49.91 20.06
CA ARG A 194 10.78 50.75 18.96
C ARG A 194 10.07 52.10 18.91
N ARG A 195 10.85 53.16 18.66
CA ARG A 195 10.39 54.44 18.09
C ARG A 195 10.45 54.43 16.56
N MET A 196 9.46 55.06 15.91
CA MET A 196 9.23 55.17 14.46
C MET A 196 10.44 55.47 13.55
N ASN A 197 11.61 55.89 14.08
CA ASN A 197 12.72 56.45 13.30
C ASN A 197 14.03 55.62 13.31
N VAL A 198 14.07 54.44 13.91
CA VAL A 198 15.29 53.58 13.92
C VAL A 198 15.05 52.33 13.10
N ASP A 199 15.84 52.08 12.06
CA ASP A 199 15.73 50.89 11.21
C ASP A 199 16.37 49.67 11.90
N ALA A 200 15.56 48.95 12.67
CA ALA A 200 16.01 47.78 13.43
C ALA A 200 14.90 46.73 13.45
N ALA A 201 15.30 45.46 13.42
CA ALA A 201 14.44 44.30 13.37
C ALA A 201 14.67 43.36 14.55
N LEU A 202 13.75 42.42 14.70
CA LEU A 202 13.94 41.21 15.50
C LEU A 202 14.25 40.08 14.52
N MET A 203 15.47 39.55 14.56
CA MET A 203 15.98 38.57 13.61
C MET A 203 16.43 37.32 14.35
N LEU A 204 15.86 36.16 14.00
CA LEU A 204 16.21 34.87 14.57
C LEU A 204 16.58 33.89 13.46
N SER A 205 17.74 33.25 13.57
CA SER A 205 18.20 32.19 12.67
C SER A 205 19.22 31.26 13.33
N ASN A 206 19.38 30.05 12.79
CA ASN A 206 20.42 29.07 13.16
C ASN A 206 20.52 28.75 14.66
N ALA A 207 19.45 28.95 15.44
CA ALA A 207 19.45 28.87 16.89
C ALA A 207 18.33 27.97 17.44
N ASP A 208 18.57 27.40 18.61
CA ASP A 208 17.57 26.65 19.37
C ASP A 208 16.75 27.62 20.23
N ILE A 209 15.45 27.73 19.94
CA ILE A 209 14.56 28.70 20.59
C ILE A 209 13.53 27.98 21.46
N SER A 210 13.61 28.21 22.77
CA SER A 210 12.64 27.74 23.76
C SER A 210 12.07 28.92 24.53
N ILE A 211 10.81 29.30 24.27
CA ILE A 211 10.17 30.44 24.95
C ILE A 211 8.84 30.00 25.51
N HIS A 212 8.74 29.95 26.83
CA HIS A 212 7.54 29.59 27.57
C HIS A 212 7.01 30.87 28.23
N ALA A 213 6.14 31.56 27.52
CA ALA A 213 5.53 32.81 27.95
C ALA A 213 4.05 32.62 28.28
N THR A 214 3.56 33.22 29.36
CA THR A 214 2.12 33.10 29.69
C THR A 214 1.22 34.00 28.83
N ASP A 215 1.73 35.14 28.38
CA ASP A 215 1.00 36.14 27.58
C ASP A 215 1.43 36.10 26.10
N THR A 216 2.57 36.72 25.76
CA THR A 216 3.04 36.85 24.38
C THR A 216 4.51 36.43 24.24
N ALA A 217 4.83 35.60 23.25
CA ALA A 217 6.21 35.12 23.02
C ALA A 217 7.12 36.19 22.41
N PHE A 218 6.68 36.82 21.32
CA PHE A 218 7.43 37.87 20.62
C PHE A 218 6.57 39.11 20.51
N ILE A 219 7.07 40.24 21.00
CA ILE A 219 6.41 41.53 20.89
C ILE A 219 7.37 42.45 20.15
N ASN A 220 6.92 42.98 19.00
CA ASN A 220 7.64 44.00 18.27
C ASN A 220 6.72 45.22 18.15
N LYS A 221 7.05 46.29 18.89
CA LYS A 221 6.21 47.51 18.96
C LYS A 221 5.89 48.02 17.56
N GLU A 222 6.92 48.16 16.73
CA GLU A 222 6.84 48.50 15.32
C GLU A 222 8.02 47.90 14.54
N GLY A 223 7.84 47.56 13.25
CA GLY A 223 8.93 47.14 12.37
C GLY A 223 8.88 45.67 11.98
N GLU A 224 10.04 45.08 11.69
CA GLU A 224 10.08 43.75 11.08
C GLU A 224 10.47 42.67 12.09
N ILE A 225 9.85 41.50 11.93
CA ILE A 225 10.22 40.24 12.56
C ILE A 225 10.62 39.28 11.43
N HIS A 226 11.84 38.78 11.47
CA HIS A 226 12.36 37.78 10.52
C HIS A 226 12.80 36.54 11.29
N ILE A 227 12.20 35.40 11.02
CA ILE A 227 12.56 34.12 11.64
C ILE A 227 12.71 33.08 10.54
N HIS A 228 13.92 32.58 10.35
CA HIS A 228 14.25 31.60 9.33
C HIS A 228 15.35 30.65 9.82
N ASP A 229 15.53 29.50 9.20
CA ASP A 229 16.62 28.55 9.48
C ASP A 229 16.75 28.18 10.98
N ILE A 230 15.63 28.08 11.70
CA ILE A 230 15.63 27.72 13.13
C ILE A 230 15.96 26.23 13.31
N THR A 231 16.91 25.91 14.20
CA THR A 231 17.34 24.53 14.45
C THR A 231 16.37 23.77 15.35
N SER A 232 15.78 24.44 16.33
CA SER A 232 14.77 23.90 17.23
C SER A 232 13.78 24.98 17.67
N TRP A 233 12.49 24.62 17.76
CA TRP A 233 11.42 25.54 18.13
C TRP A 233 10.48 24.93 19.16
N ASP A 234 10.59 25.39 20.41
CA ASP A 234 9.67 25.10 21.51
C ASP A 234 9.12 26.42 22.08
N VAL A 235 8.16 27.00 21.38
CA VAL A 235 7.55 28.26 21.78
C VAL A 235 6.09 28.06 22.17
N THR A 236 5.78 28.38 23.43
CA THR A 236 4.44 28.31 23.99
C THR A 236 4.03 29.68 24.54
N ALA A 237 2.91 30.21 24.04
CA ALA A 237 2.30 31.44 24.51
C ALA A 237 0.83 31.54 24.09
N SER A 238 0.06 32.38 24.79
CA SER A 238 -1.32 32.72 24.38
C SER A 238 -1.32 33.46 23.03
N THR A 239 -0.32 34.30 22.79
CA THR A 239 -0.07 35.00 21.52
C THR A 239 1.38 34.77 21.10
N LEU A 240 1.63 34.31 19.87
CA LEU A 240 3.00 34.18 19.37
C LEU A 240 3.62 35.55 19.05
N PHE A 241 2.91 36.39 18.30
CA PHE A 241 3.43 37.66 17.79
C PHE A 241 2.50 38.84 18.14
N GLY A 242 2.99 39.81 18.90
CA GLY A 242 2.29 41.02 19.32
C GLY A 242 2.93 42.33 18.82
N GLY A 243 2.12 43.40 18.73
CA GLY A 243 2.55 44.72 18.27
C GLY A 243 2.21 45.03 16.80
N LYS A 244 2.88 46.01 16.19
CA LYS A 244 2.64 46.45 14.80
C LYS A 244 3.80 46.03 13.90
N TYR A 245 3.78 44.80 13.41
CA TYR A 245 4.92 44.22 12.71
C TYR A 245 4.61 43.81 11.27
N SER A 246 5.65 43.76 10.43
CA SER A 246 5.72 42.84 9.29
C SER A 246 6.41 41.56 9.73
N LEU A 247 5.94 40.43 9.20
CA LEU A 247 6.39 39.11 9.60
C LEU A 247 6.89 38.35 8.38
N THR A 248 8.15 37.93 8.44
CA THR A 248 8.79 37.05 7.47
C THR A 248 9.17 35.77 8.19
N LEU A 249 8.58 34.65 7.77
CA LEU A 249 8.78 33.35 8.37
C LEU A 249 9.07 32.31 7.28
N ASP A 250 9.90 31.34 7.59
CA ASP A 250 10.00 30.13 6.78
C ASP A 250 8.68 29.35 6.78
N LEU A 251 8.36 28.80 5.60
CA LEU A 251 7.26 27.88 5.45
C LEU A 251 7.60 26.52 6.08
N ALA A 252 6.55 25.76 6.38
CA ALA A 252 6.71 24.34 6.67
C ALA A 252 7.33 23.58 5.48
N ASP A 253 7.90 22.41 5.76
CA ASP A 253 8.40 21.52 4.72
C ASP A 253 7.23 20.75 4.08
N TYR A 254 7.04 20.98 2.78
CA TYR A 254 6.02 20.33 1.96
C TYR A 254 6.59 19.29 0.99
N GLN A 255 7.89 18.99 1.04
CA GLN A 255 8.53 18.11 0.06
C GLN A 255 7.81 16.75 -0.06
N GLU A 256 7.50 16.10 1.08
CA GLU A 256 6.78 14.83 1.05
C GLU A 256 5.34 14.95 0.53
N VAL A 257 4.67 16.09 0.77
CA VAL A 257 3.35 16.37 0.20
C VAL A 257 3.45 16.48 -1.32
N ASP A 258 4.45 17.19 -1.84
CA ASP A 258 4.69 17.32 -3.28
C ASP A 258 4.96 15.97 -3.95
N GLU A 259 5.82 15.16 -3.37
CA GLU A 259 6.09 13.79 -3.84
C GLU A 259 4.82 12.94 -3.85
N GLN A 260 3.98 13.07 -2.82
CA GLN A 260 2.74 12.32 -2.71
C GLN A 260 1.68 12.80 -3.73
N LEU A 261 1.59 14.09 -3.99
CA LEU A 261 0.70 14.65 -5.02
C LEU A 261 1.11 14.18 -6.43
N LEU A 262 2.41 14.06 -6.71
CA LEU A 262 2.89 13.48 -7.96
C LEU A 262 2.40 12.03 -8.16
N LYS A 263 2.42 11.21 -7.11
CA LYS A 263 1.88 9.83 -7.17
C LYS A 263 0.38 9.85 -7.49
N VAL A 264 -0.38 10.76 -6.89
CA VAL A 264 -1.82 10.92 -7.19
C VAL A 264 -2.04 11.28 -8.66
N HIS A 265 -1.23 12.18 -9.22
CA HIS A 265 -1.32 12.57 -10.64
C HIS A 265 -1.01 11.43 -11.62
N MET A 266 -0.30 10.38 -11.20
CA MET A 266 -0.03 9.21 -12.04
C MET A 266 -1.18 8.20 -12.06
N LEU A 267 -2.17 8.34 -11.18
CA LEU A 267 -3.33 7.46 -11.12
C LEU A 267 -4.31 7.75 -12.27
N GLN A 268 -4.97 6.69 -12.73
CA GLN A 268 -6.01 6.80 -13.76
C GLN A 268 -7.39 6.71 -13.12
N GLU A 269 -8.12 7.83 -13.07
CA GLU A 269 -9.48 7.91 -12.50
C GLU A 269 -10.41 6.80 -13.00
N SER A 270 -10.33 6.47 -14.29
CA SER A 270 -11.17 5.47 -14.95
C SER A 270 -11.04 4.05 -14.39
N LEU A 271 -10.05 3.78 -13.55
CA LEU A 271 -9.87 2.48 -12.90
C LEU A 271 -10.63 2.38 -11.57
N TYR A 272 -11.07 3.49 -10.98
CA TYR A 272 -11.57 3.53 -9.61
C TYR A 272 -13.05 3.92 -9.52
N THR A 273 -13.70 3.56 -8.42
CA THR A 273 -15.07 3.99 -8.13
C THR A 273 -15.10 5.50 -7.91
N SER A 274 -16.16 6.17 -8.40
CA SER A 274 -16.32 7.62 -8.26
C SER A 274 -16.30 8.09 -6.80
N ALA A 275 -16.81 7.27 -5.87
CA ALA A 275 -16.81 7.60 -4.44
C ALA A 275 -15.38 7.61 -3.86
N SER A 276 -14.58 6.57 -4.11
CA SER A 276 -13.21 6.51 -3.61
C SER A 276 -12.30 7.56 -4.26
N TRP A 277 -12.49 7.80 -5.57
CA TRP A 277 -11.73 8.83 -6.29
C TRP A 277 -12.06 10.23 -5.77
N LYS A 278 -13.35 10.53 -5.57
CA LYS A 278 -13.77 11.81 -5.01
C LYS A 278 -13.18 12.07 -3.63
N ALA A 279 -13.13 11.07 -2.76
CA ALA A 279 -12.57 11.22 -1.42
C ALA A 279 -11.07 11.61 -1.48
N LEU A 280 -10.28 10.95 -2.34
CA LEU A 280 -8.87 11.33 -2.58
C LEU A 280 -8.74 12.75 -3.14
N GLN A 281 -9.57 13.13 -4.11
CA GLN A 281 -9.55 14.49 -4.68
C GLN A 281 -9.92 15.55 -3.64
N ASP A 282 -10.90 15.27 -2.79
CA ASP A 282 -11.28 16.18 -1.71
C ASP A 282 -10.11 16.35 -0.70
N SER A 283 -9.29 15.32 -0.45
CA SER A 283 -8.04 15.44 0.34
C SER A 283 -6.99 16.30 -0.34
N VAL A 284 -6.74 16.09 -1.64
CA VAL A 284 -5.81 16.91 -2.43
C VAL A 284 -6.22 18.39 -2.40
N ASN A 285 -7.51 18.68 -2.55
CA ASN A 285 -8.03 20.04 -2.54
C ASN A 285 -7.97 20.72 -1.16
N ARG A 286 -7.78 19.97 -0.07
CA ARG A 286 -7.58 20.52 1.28
C ARG A 286 -6.13 20.95 1.55
N VAL A 287 -5.19 20.61 0.67
CA VAL A 287 -3.79 21.03 0.82
C VAL A 287 -3.71 22.55 0.64
N THR A 288 -3.32 23.24 1.70
CA THR A 288 -3.01 24.68 1.68
C THR A 288 -1.51 24.88 1.87
N ARG A 289 -0.95 25.97 1.31
CA ARG A 289 0.51 26.29 1.32
C ARG A 289 0.84 27.52 2.17
N ASP A 290 0.11 27.65 3.27
CA ASP A 290 0.10 28.81 4.17
C ASP A 290 0.50 28.41 5.60
N LYS A 291 1.22 27.29 5.76
CA LYS A 291 1.71 26.81 7.05
C LYS A 291 3.18 27.17 7.19
N TYR A 292 3.53 27.67 8.36
CA TYR A 292 4.90 28.03 8.71
C TYR A 292 5.62 26.86 9.38
N PHE A 293 6.95 26.94 9.51
CA PHE A 293 7.80 25.85 10.03
C PHE A 293 7.30 25.26 11.37
N PHE A 294 6.81 26.10 12.29
CA PHE A 294 6.27 25.66 13.58
C PHE A 294 4.88 25.00 13.51
N GLU A 295 4.27 24.93 12.32
CA GLU A 295 3.01 24.26 12.03
C GLU A 295 3.20 22.95 11.25
N GLN A 296 4.41 22.40 11.21
CA GLN A 296 4.75 21.18 10.46
C GLN A 296 3.76 20.04 10.68
N GLN A 297 3.29 19.84 11.92
CA GLN A 297 2.30 18.82 12.25
C GLN A 297 1.01 18.92 11.42
N LYS A 298 0.59 20.13 11.02
CA LYS A 298 -0.58 20.34 10.15
C LYS A 298 -0.30 19.89 8.72
N VAL A 299 0.91 20.10 8.22
CA VAL A 299 1.35 19.61 6.89
C VAL A 299 1.45 18.09 6.90
N ASP A 300 2.02 17.51 7.96
CA ASP A 300 2.10 16.06 8.14
C ASP A 300 0.71 15.42 8.19
N ALA A 301 -0.27 16.10 8.82
CA ALA A 301 -1.66 15.65 8.83
C ALA A 301 -2.29 15.67 7.42
N MET A 302 -2.01 16.70 6.60
CA MET A 302 -2.47 16.74 5.20
C MET A 302 -1.85 15.60 4.38
N LEU A 303 -0.55 15.35 4.55
CA LEU A 303 0.15 14.24 3.92
C LEU A 303 -0.49 12.89 4.28
N GLN A 304 -0.73 12.67 5.57
CA GLN A 304 -1.33 11.44 6.06
C GLN A 304 -2.76 11.24 5.53
N ASP A 305 -3.54 12.32 5.42
CA ASP A 305 -4.89 12.27 4.84
C ASP A 305 -4.86 11.81 3.37
N ILE A 306 -3.91 12.33 2.57
CA ILE A 306 -3.72 11.90 1.17
C ILE A 306 -3.28 10.43 1.10
N LYS A 307 -2.26 10.03 1.89
CA LYS A 307 -1.77 8.64 1.93
C LYS A 307 -2.92 7.68 2.26
N THR A 308 -3.72 8.01 3.26
CA THR A 308 -4.87 7.20 3.70
C THR A 308 -5.92 7.03 2.60
N HIS A 309 -6.32 8.11 1.92
CA HIS A 309 -7.34 8.01 0.86
C HIS A 309 -6.81 7.36 -0.41
N MET A 310 -5.51 7.45 -0.67
CA MET A 310 -4.87 6.72 -1.76
C MET A 310 -4.89 5.21 -1.51
N ASP A 311 -4.61 4.77 -0.26
CA ASP A 311 -4.69 3.36 0.13
C ASP A 311 -6.14 2.82 0.13
N GLN A 312 -7.13 3.69 0.28
CA GLN A 312 -8.57 3.37 0.27
C GLN A 312 -9.20 3.40 -1.13
N LEU A 313 -8.42 3.60 -2.20
CA LEU A 313 -8.94 3.55 -3.57
C LEU A 313 -9.54 2.18 -3.89
N VAL A 314 -10.75 2.20 -4.45
CA VAL A 314 -11.48 0.98 -4.81
C VAL A 314 -11.55 0.87 -6.32
N TYR A 315 -11.01 -0.21 -6.90
CA TYR A 315 -11.10 -0.47 -8.33
C TYR A 315 -12.55 -0.72 -8.78
N LEU A 316 -12.89 -0.32 -10.00
CA LEU A 316 -14.13 -0.69 -10.66
C LEU A 316 -14.18 -2.21 -10.90
N PRO A 317 -15.37 -2.84 -10.84
CA PRO A 317 -15.53 -4.24 -11.21
C PRO A 317 -15.18 -4.46 -12.69
N ALA A 318 -14.70 -5.65 -13.03
CA ALA A 318 -14.46 -6.01 -14.42
C ALA A 318 -15.77 -6.17 -15.20
N ASN A 319 -15.68 -6.06 -16.53
CA ASN A 319 -16.81 -6.25 -17.43
C ASN A 319 -16.92 -7.70 -17.91
N TYR A 320 -17.96 -8.41 -17.45
CA TYR A 320 -18.23 -9.81 -17.79
C TYR A 320 -19.11 -10.02 -19.03
N LYS A 321 -19.43 -8.96 -19.79
CA LYS A 321 -20.33 -9.05 -20.94
C LYS A 321 -19.92 -10.12 -21.96
N LYS A 322 -18.64 -10.17 -22.35
CA LYS A 322 -18.14 -11.17 -23.31
C LYS A 322 -18.26 -12.61 -22.79
N ILE A 323 -18.04 -12.81 -21.49
CA ILE A 323 -18.23 -14.11 -20.85
C ILE A 323 -19.71 -14.50 -20.89
N ASN A 324 -20.60 -13.58 -20.52
CA ASN A 324 -22.05 -13.83 -20.56
C ASN A 324 -22.55 -14.15 -21.97
N GLU A 325 -22.04 -13.46 -22.99
CA GLU A 325 -22.33 -13.76 -24.40
C GLU A 325 -21.83 -15.16 -24.81
N ALA A 326 -20.64 -15.57 -24.38
CA ALA A 326 -20.12 -16.91 -24.62
C ALA A 326 -20.93 -17.99 -23.90
N LEU A 327 -21.37 -17.75 -22.66
CA LEU A 327 -22.24 -18.65 -21.91
C LEU A 327 -23.58 -18.88 -22.63
N GLN A 328 -24.13 -17.86 -23.28
CA GLN A 328 -25.37 -17.97 -24.06
C GLN A 328 -25.21 -18.78 -25.35
N ARG A 329 -23.98 -18.98 -25.86
CA ARG A 329 -23.70 -19.83 -27.03
C ARG A 329 -23.64 -21.32 -26.70
N ILE A 330 -23.57 -21.68 -25.42
CA ILE A 330 -23.57 -23.09 -25.01
C ILE A 330 -24.89 -23.72 -25.47
N PRO A 331 -24.86 -24.86 -26.19
CA PRO A 331 -26.08 -25.54 -26.62
C PRO A 331 -27.00 -25.84 -25.43
N SER A 332 -28.32 -25.85 -25.66
CA SER A 332 -29.27 -26.18 -24.59
C SER A 332 -29.02 -27.57 -24.01
N ASP A 333 -29.52 -27.84 -22.80
CA ASP A 333 -29.36 -29.13 -22.13
C ASP A 333 -29.77 -30.34 -22.99
N LYS A 334 -30.71 -30.15 -23.93
CA LYS A 334 -31.12 -31.20 -24.87
C LYS A 334 -30.19 -31.32 -26.07
N GLU A 335 -29.71 -30.21 -26.60
CA GLU A 335 -28.83 -30.20 -27.78
C GLU A 335 -27.42 -30.66 -27.41
N ILE A 336 -26.96 -30.33 -26.21
CA ILE A 336 -25.62 -30.67 -25.74
C ILE A 336 -25.42 -32.20 -25.60
N GLU A 337 -26.50 -32.97 -25.42
CA GLU A 337 -26.45 -34.45 -25.36
C GLU A 337 -26.01 -35.11 -26.67
N ALA A 338 -26.08 -34.40 -27.81
CA ALA A 338 -25.62 -34.91 -29.09
C ALA A 338 -24.08 -34.96 -29.21
N TYR A 339 -23.35 -34.30 -28.31
CA TYR A 339 -21.89 -34.20 -28.31
C TYR A 339 -21.21 -35.21 -27.37
N THR A 340 -19.95 -35.51 -27.63
CA THR A 340 -19.14 -36.45 -26.84
C THR A 340 -18.96 -35.96 -25.40
N ASP A 341 -18.85 -36.89 -24.45
CA ASP A 341 -18.69 -36.55 -23.04
C ASP A 341 -17.39 -35.77 -22.78
N THR A 342 -16.31 -36.07 -23.49
CA THR A 342 -15.04 -35.35 -23.40
C THR A 342 -15.19 -33.88 -23.79
N SER A 343 -15.70 -33.58 -24.99
CA SER A 343 -15.82 -32.18 -25.44
C SER A 343 -16.82 -31.38 -24.60
N ARG A 344 -17.87 -32.03 -24.08
CA ARG A 344 -18.81 -31.39 -23.13
C ARG A 344 -18.12 -31.04 -21.82
N MET A 345 -17.31 -31.96 -21.29
CA MET A 345 -16.61 -31.76 -20.03
C MET A 345 -15.59 -30.62 -20.13
N ASP A 346 -14.94 -30.44 -21.27
CA ASP A 346 -14.03 -29.31 -21.51
C ASP A 346 -14.75 -27.96 -21.39
N VAL A 347 -15.95 -27.83 -21.96
CA VAL A 347 -16.80 -26.63 -21.80
C VAL A 347 -17.20 -26.42 -20.34
N TYR A 348 -17.69 -27.46 -19.64
CA TYR A 348 -18.12 -27.33 -18.24
C TYR A 348 -16.98 -27.00 -17.28
N ASN A 349 -15.79 -27.56 -17.52
CA ASN A 349 -14.59 -27.24 -16.75
C ASN A 349 -14.21 -25.77 -16.93
N LEU A 350 -14.24 -25.25 -18.16
CA LEU A 350 -13.97 -23.84 -18.43
C LEU A 350 -14.99 -22.93 -17.72
N VAL A 351 -16.29 -23.22 -17.84
CA VAL A 351 -17.35 -22.47 -17.15
C VAL A 351 -17.13 -22.43 -15.64
N SER A 352 -16.79 -23.59 -15.06
CA SER A 352 -16.56 -23.72 -13.60
C SER A 352 -15.30 -22.98 -13.13
N SER A 353 -14.36 -22.71 -14.05
CA SER A 353 -13.08 -22.05 -13.75
C SER A 353 -13.10 -20.52 -13.91
N ILE A 354 -14.24 -19.93 -14.31
CA ILE A 354 -14.39 -18.47 -14.49
C ILE A 354 -14.32 -17.79 -13.12
N PRO A 355 -13.37 -16.85 -12.90
CA PRO A 355 -13.32 -16.07 -11.68
C PRO A 355 -14.37 -14.95 -11.73
N TRP A 356 -15.20 -14.80 -10.69
CA TRP A 356 -16.32 -13.84 -10.65
C TRP A 356 -16.07 -12.59 -9.78
N ASP A 357 -14.86 -12.47 -9.23
CA ASP A 357 -14.46 -11.43 -8.27
C ASP A 357 -13.40 -10.46 -8.83
N LYS A 358 -13.20 -10.48 -10.16
CA LYS A 358 -12.20 -9.66 -10.84
C LYS A 358 -12.59 -8.20 -11.00
N ASN A 359 -11.58 -7.34 -10.93
CA ASN A 359 -11.70 -5.90 -11.17
C ASN A 359 -11.15 -5.50 -12.54
N ILE A 360 -11.36 -4.24 -12.94
CA ILE A 360 -11.03 -3.70 -14.26
C ILE A 360 -9.56 -3.89 -14.68
N THR A 361 -8.62 -3.98 -13.73
CA THR A 361 -7.20 -4.22 -14.05
C THR A 361 -6.92 -5.61 -14.59
N GLU A 362 -7.85 -6.55 -14.38
CA GLU A 362 -7.75 -7.95 -14.79
C GLU A 362 -8.61 -8.27 -16.04
N GLN A 363 -9.10 -7.23 -16.73
CA GLN A 363 -10.02 -7.38 -17.87
C GLN A 363 -9.46 -8.27 -18.99
N SER A 364 -8.15 -8.20 -19.27
CA SER A 364 -7.50 -9.04 -20.29
C SER A 364 -7.57 -10.53 -19.97
N SER A 365 -7.53 -10.89 -18.69
CA SER A 365 -7.68 -12.28 -18.23
C SER A 365 -9.10 -12.78 -18.51
N LEU A 366 -10.13 -12.00 -18.17
CA LEU A 366 -11.53 -12.34 -18.46
C LEU A 366 -11.80 -12.45 -19.96
N ASP A 367 -11.22 -11.55 -20.75
CA ASP A 367 -11.33 -11.60 -22.21
C ASP A 367 -10.73 -12.90 -22.77
N SER A 368 -9.64 -13.42 -22.18
CA SER A 368 -9.06 -14.73 -22.53
C SER A 368 -9.96 -15.90 -22.10
N TYR A 369 -10.66 -15.82 -20.96
CA TYR A 369 -11.68 -16.83 -20.59
C TYR A 369 -12.83 -16.87 -21.60
N ALA A 370 -13.35 -15.71 -22.00
CA ALA A 370 -14.40 -15.65 -23.01
C ALA A 370 -13.95 -16.26 -24.35
N ALA A 371 -12.71 -15.96 -24.79
CA ALA A 371 -12.16 -16.54 -26.01
C ALA A 371 -12.05 -18.08 -25.94
N ARG A 372 -11.48 -18.62 -24.86
CA ARG A 372 -11.36 -20.07 -24.64
C ARG A 372 -12.70 -20.78 -24.54
N LEU A 373 -13.69 -20.15 -23.91
CA LEU A 373 -15.04 -20.72 -23.82
C LEU A 373 -15.68 -20.79 -25.21
N ASN A 374 -15.58 -19.73 -26.02
CA ASN A 374 -16.06 -19.75 -27.39
C ASN A 374 -15.36 -20.83 -28.23
N GLU A 375 -14.03 -20.95 -28.10
CA GLU A 375 -13.25 -21.99 -28.79
C GLU A 375 -13.71 -23.40 -28.38
N ALA A 376 -13.86 -23.68 -27.09
CA ALA A 376 -14.34 -24.98 -26.62
C ALA A 376 -15.76 -25.30 -27.11
N ILE A 377 -16.65 -24.31 -27.20
CA ILE A 377 -17.98 -24.45 -27.79
C ILE A 377 -17.88 -24.78 -29.29
N ASP A 378 -17.04 -24.06 -30.02
CA ASP A 378 -16.83 -24.26 -31.47
C ASP A 378 -16.15 -25.61 -31.78
N HIS A 379 -15.43 -26.19 -30.81
CA HIS A 379 -14.79 -27.51 -30.88
C HIS A 379 -15.63 -28.67 -30.29
N LEU A 380 -16.91 -28.44 -29.95
CA LEU A 380 -17.80 -29.52 -29.53
C LEU A 380 -17.91 -30.62 -30.61
N THR A 381 -17.60 -31.85 -30.22
CA THR A 381 -17.53 -32.99 -31.14
C THR A 381 -18.80 -33.84 -31.04
N LEU A 382 -19.48 -34.09 -32.17
CA LEU A 382 -20.70 -34.92 -32.19
C LEU A 382 -20.41 -36.38 -31.84
N LYS A 383 -21.35 -37.04 -31.17
CA LYS A 383 -21.31 -38.49 -30.96
C LYS A 383 -21.32 -39.24 -32.31
N PRO A 384 -20.61 -40.38 -32.43
CA PRO A 384 -20.67 -41.20 -33.63
C PRO A 384 -22.10 -41.70 -33.85
N LYS A 385 -22.56 -41.66 -35.11
CA LYS A 385 -23.84 -42.24 -35.49
C LYS A 385 -23.78 -43.76 -35.28
N PRO A 386 -24.80 -44.40 -34.67
CA PRO A 386 -24.79 -45.86 -34.48
C PRO A 386 -24.60 -46.57 -35.82
N GLU A 387 -23.61 -47.47 -35.86
CA GLU A 387 -23.21 -48.21 -37.04
C GLU A 387 -24.36 -49.12 -37.51
N GLN A 388 -24.73 -49.01 -38.78
CA GLN A 388 -25.81 -49.81 -39.37
C GLN A 388 -25.29 -51.21 -39.71
N VAL A 389 -25.82 -52.24 -39.06
CA VAL A 389 -25.51 -53.65 -39.40
C VAL A 389 -26.25 -54.01 -40.69
N LYS A 390 -25.51 -54.32 -41.76
CA LYS A 390 -26.06 -54.84 -43.03
C LYS A 390 -26.65 -56.24 -42.83
N LEU A 391 -27.89 -56.48 -43.28
CA LEU A 391 -28.48 -57.82 -43.18
C LEU A 391 -27.81 -58.81 -44.15
N GLN A 392 -27.60 -60.03 -43.67
CA GLN A 392 -27.08 -61.15 -44.44
C GLN A 392 -27.87 -62.42 -44.10
N LEU A 393 -28.06 -63.30 -45.08
CA LEU A 393 -28.58 -64.66 -44.86
C LEU A 393 -27.57 -65.48 -44.05
N LEU A 394 -27.98 -65.97 -42.88
CA LEU A 394 -27.24 -66.97 -42.10
C LEU A 394 -27.55 -68.41 -42.54
N GLY A 395 -28.73 -68.65 -43.11
CA GLY A 395 -29.15 -70.00 -43.50
C GLY A 395 -30.32 -70.01 -44.47
N GLY A 396 -30.43 -71.08 -45.27
CA GLY A 396 -31.50 -71.27 -46.25
C GLY A 396 -31.13 -70.90 -47.69
N ALA A 397 -29.97 -70.28 -47.92
CA ALA A 397 -29.49 -70.02 -49.27
C ALA A 397 -29.16 -71.33 -50.00
N HIS A 398 -29.59 -71.45 -51.26
CA HIS A 398 -29.41 -72.62 -52.11
C HIS A 398 -29.95 -73.93 -51.51
N GLN A 399 -30.88 -73.84 -50.56
CA GLN A 399 -31.40 -75.02 -49.88
C GLN A 399 -32.14 -75.95 -50.85
N ARG A 400 -32.07 -77.25 -50.61
CA ARG A 400 -32.77 -78.25 -51.40
C ARG A 400 -33.84 -78.88 -50.52
N ILE A 401 -35.09 -78.72 -50.90
CA ILE A 401 -36.25 -79.28 -50.20
C ILE A 401 -36.99 -80.27 -51.11
N ARG A 402 -37.69 -81.24 -50.54
CA ARG A 402 -38.64 -82.08 -51.28
C ARG A 402 -40.00 -81.39 -51.38
N GLN A 403 -40.78 -81.72 -52.40
CA GLN A 403 -42.17 -81.24 -52.49
C GLN A 403 -42.92 -81.56 -51.20
N GLY A 404 -43.44 -80.52 -50.53
CA GLY A 404 -44.13 -80.66 -49.24
C GLY A 404 -43.24 -80.51 -48.00
N GLU A 405 -41.96 -80.19 -48.14
CA GLU A 405 -41.10 -79.75 -47.03
C GLU A 405 -41.08 -78.21 -46.94
N ALA A 406 -40.90 -77.70 -45.72
CA ALA A 406 -40.76 -76.25 -45.50
C ALA A 406 -39.38 -75.77 -45.96
N ALA A 407 -39.32 -74.63 -46.65
CA ALA A 407 -38.06 -73.93 -46.93
C ALA A 407 -37.89 -72.77 -45.94
N VAL A 408 -36.77 -72.73 -45.22
CA VAL A 408 -36.53 -71.75 -44.14
C VAL A 408 -35.35 -70.85 -44.49
N PHE A 409 -35.50 -69.54 -44.35
CA PHE A 409 -34.50 -68.51 -44.64
C PHE A 409 -34.27 -67.66 -43.39
N GLN A 410 -33.03 -67.64 -42.88
CA GLN A 410 -32.66 -66.97 -41.63
C GLN A 410 -31.61 -65.89 -41.85
N THR A 411 -31.69 -64.77 -41.13
CA THR A 411 -30.78 -63.61 -41.28
C THR A 411 -29.89 -63.37 -40.06
N ASN A 412 -28.88 -62.50 -40.16
CA ASN A 412 -27.93 -62.16 -39.09
C ASN A 412 -28.43 -61.15 -38.05
N GLY A 413 -29.69 -60.73 -38.12
CA GLY A 413 -30.30 -59.79 -37.17
C GLY A 413 -31.81 -59.63 -37.36
N SER A 414 -32.47 -58.99 -36.40
CA SER A 414 -33.89 -58.65 -36.42
C SER A 414 -34.11 -57.22 -36.96
N VAL A 415 -34.93 -57.05 -37.99
CA VAL A 415 -35.30 -55.74 -38.60
C VAL A 415 -36.81 -55.73 -38.89
N PRO A 416 -37.48 -54.56 -38.96
CA PRO A 416 -38.94 -54.45 -39.14
C PRO A 416 -39.50 -55.10 -40.41
N ASP A 417 -40.84 -55.14 -40.44
CA ASP A 417 -41.75 -55.90 -41.30
C ASP A 417 -41.26 -56.26 -42.72
N ILE A 418 -41.50 -57.51 -43.11
CA ILE A 418 -41.41 -57.92 -44.51
C ILE A 418 -42.48 -57.19 -45.32
N VAL A 419 -42.04 -56.36 -46.27
CA VAL A 419 -42.91 -55.63 -47.19
C VAL A 419 -43.60 -56.60 -48.15
N LYS A 420 -42.82 -57.52 -48.76
CA LYS A 420 -43.35 -58.62 -49.57
C LYS A 420 -42.31 -59.71 -49.81
N VAL A 421 -42.80 -60.89 -50.20
CA VAL A 421 -41.98 -62.04 -50.59
C VAL A 421 -42.31 -62.36 -52.04
N THR A 422 -41.31 -62.59 -52.88
CA THR A 422 -41.54 -63.04 -54.27
C THR A 422 -40.81 -64.35 -54.54
N ILE A 423 -41.42 -65.20 -55.38
CA ILE A 423 -40.85 -66.45 -55.90
C ILE A 423 -40.81 -66.35 -57.42
N ASN A 424 -39.62 -66.46 -58.01
CA ASN A 424 -39.35 -66.21 -59.44
C ASN A 424 -39.94 -64.86 -59.92
N GLY A 425 -39.81 -63.83 -59.09
CA GLY A 425 -40.32 -62.48 -59.36
C GLY A 425 -41.85 -62.32 -59.24
N ARG A 426 -42.60 -63.36 -58.84
CA ARG A 426 -44.04 -63.27 -58.57
C ARG A 426 -44.30 -63.16 -57.09
N GLU A 427 -45.14 -62.21 -56.69
CA GLU A 427 -45.50 -62.02 -55.29
C GLU A 427 -46.18 -63.26 -54.71
N LEU A 428 -45.71 -63.65 -53.53
CA LEU A 428 -46.21 -64.77 -52.77
C LEU A 428 -47.20 -64.25 -51.73
N PRO A 429 -48.49 -64.64 -51.78
CA PRO A 429 -49.46 -64.25 -50.77
C PRO A 429 -49.11 -64.71 -49.35
N ALA A 430 -49.42 -63.89 -48.35
CA ALA A 430 -49.14 -64.14 -46.94
C ALA A 430 -49.51 -65.55 -46.41
N PRO A 431 -50.61 -66.20 -46.84
CA PRO A 431 -50.94 -67.56 -46.39
C PRO A 431 -49.90 -68.64 -46.75
N TYR A 432 -48.97 -68.37 -47.66
CA TYR A 432 -47.98 -69.36 -48.14
C TYR A 432 -46.61 -69.25 -47.47
N TYR A 433 -46.42 -68.29 -46.57
CA TYR A 433 -45.21 -68.20 -45.76
C TYR A 433 -45.55 -67.83 -44.31
N ARG A 434 -44.59 -68.00 -43.40
CA ARG A 434 -44.66 -67.51 -42.02
C ARG A 434 -43.37 -66.77 -41.71
N VAL A 435 -43.47 -65.73 -40.89
CA VAL A 435 -42.32 -64.96 -40.43
C VAL A 435 -42.28 -65.04 -38.91
N ASN A 436 -41.12 -65.39 -38.36
CA ASN A 436 -40.86 -65.34 -36.93
C ASN A 436 -39.75 -64.32 -36.64
N TYR A 437 -40.02 -63.41 -35.71
CA TYR A 437 -39.11 -62.37 -35.27
C TYR A 437 -38.66 -62.69 -33.83
N THR A 438 -37.52 -63.36 -33.70
CA THR A 438 -36.89 -63.56 -32.38
C THR A 438 -35.61 -62.73 -32.31
N GLN A 439 -34.44 -63.36 -32.26
CA GLN A 439 -33.12 -62.70 -32.36
C GLN A 439 -32.70 -62.49 -33.83
N THR A 440 -33.30 -63.24 -34.75
CA THR A 440 -33.12 -63.15 -36.20
C THR A 440 -34.48 -63.22 -36.89
N LEU A 441 -34.57 -62.70 -38.13
CA LEU A 441 -35.72 -62.92 -38.99
C LEU A 441 -35.63 -64.34 -39.56
N SER A 442 -36.69 -65.13 -39.39
CA SER A 442 -36.84 -66.47 -39.98
C SER A 442 -38.10 -66.54 -40.83
N LEU A 443 -37.95 -66.52 -42.15
CA LEU A 443 -39.04 -66.72 -43.11
C LEU A 443 -39.14 -68.19 -43.49
N THR A 444 -40.34 -68.75 -43.40
CA THR A 444 -40.61 -70.15 -43.73
C THR A 444 -41.68 -70.24 -44.80
N LEU A 445 -41.36 -70.79 -45.97
CA LEU A 445 -42.36 -71.19 -46.95
C LEU A 445 -43.13 -72.40 -46.42
N GLN A 446 -44.46 -72.32 -46.43
CA GLN A 446 -45.29 -73.37 -45.86
C GLN A 446 -45.27 -74.63 -46.76
N PRO A 447 -45.21 -75.85 -46.17
CA PRO A 447 -45.28 -77.13 -46.89
C PRO A 447 -46.35 -77.22 -47.97
N GLU A 448 -47.52 -76.64 -47.71
CA GLU A 448 -48.68 -76.63 -48.60
C GLU A 448 -48.39 -75.87 -49.90
N TYR A 449 -47.55 -74.84 -49.83
CA TYR A 449 -47.09 -74.09 -51.00
C TYR A 449 -46.03 -74.88 -51.78
N THR A 450 -45.01 -75.39 -51.09
CA THR A 450 -43.88 -76.08 -51.73
C THR A 450 -44.31 -77.41 -52.39
N LYS A 451 -45.39 -78.03 -51.90
CA LYS A 451 -46.04 -79.20 -52.54
C LYS A 451 -46.61 -78.90 -53.93
N GLN A 452 -47.01 -77.66 -54.19
CA GLN A 452 -47.59 -77.24 -55.47
C GLN A 452 -46.53 -76.85 -56.51
N LEU A 453 -45.29 -76.60 -56.07
CA LEU A 453 -44.17 -76.29 -56.95
C LEU A 453 -43.73 -77.54 -57.69
N ARG A 454 -43.41 -77.43 -58.99
CA ARG A 454 -42.80 -78.53 -59.74
C ARG A 454 -41.34 -78.69 -59.30
N PRO A 455 -40.72 -79.88 -59.45
CA PRO A 455 -39.30 -80.02 -59.21
C PRO A 455 -38.50 -79.05 -60.08
N GLY A 456 -37.57 -78.29 -59.49
CA GLY A 456 -36.84 -77.24 -60.18
C GLY A 456 -36.20 -76.21 -59.24
N LEU A 457 -35.42 -75.30 -59.83
CA LEU A 457 -34.79 -74.18 -59.14
C LEU A 457 -35.74 -72.98 -59.08
N TYR A 458 -35.83 -72.36 -57.91
CA TYR A 458 -36.66 -71.19 -57.63
C TYR A 458 -35.82 -70.10 -56.99
N SER A 459 -35.92 -68.87 -57.50
CA SER A 459 -35.41 -67.67 -56.85
C SER A 459 -36.46 -67.15 -55.86
N ILE A 460 -36.02 -66.75 -54.68
CA ILE A 460 -36.81 -66.04 -53.68
C ILE A 460 -36.19 -64.66 -53.42
N SER A 461 -37.04 -63.64 -53.35
CA SER A 461 -36.66 -62.28 -52.95
C SER A 461 -37.53 -61.87 -51.76
N ILE A 462 -36.89 -61.62 -50.62
CA ILE A 462 -37.52 -61.09 -49.40
C ILE A 462 -37.27 -59.58 -49.40
N GLN A 463 -38.30 -58.81 -49.69
CA GLN A 463 -38.24 -57.36 -49.75
C GLN A 463 -38.58 -56.77 -48.38
N LEU A 464 -37.66 -55.98 -47.85
CA LEU A 464 -37.79 -55.22 -46.60
C LEU A 464 -37.94 -53.73 -46.94
N ASP A 465 -38.33 -52.91 -45.97
CA ASP A 465 -38.55 -51.47 -46.16
C ASP A 465 -37.34 -50.72 -46.76
N ARG A 466 -36.12 -51.24 -46.56
CA ARG A 466 -34.87 -50.52 -46.87
C ARG A 466 -33.88 -51.33 -47.70
N GLU A 467 -34.07 -52.64 -47.87
CA GLU A 467 -33.20 -53.52 -48.66
C GLU A 467 -33.90 -54.83 -49.03
N ASN A 468 -33.35 -55.56 -50.02
CA ASN A 468 -33.88 -56.85 -50.46
C ASN A 468 -32.84 -57.95 -50.24
N ILE A 469 -33.31 -59.11 -49.80
CA ILE A 469 -32.50 -60.33 -49.69
C ILE A 469 -32.94 -61.30 -50.78
N GLU A 470 -32.00 -61.64 -51.66
CA GLU A 470 -32.25 -62.56 -52.78
C GLU A 470 -31.38 -63.80 -52.69
N THR A 471 -32.01 -64.95 -52.92
CA THR A 471 -31.33 -66.24 -53.00
C THR A 471 -32.18 -67.19 -53.86
N ASP A 472 -31.70 -68.40 -54.07
CA ASP A 472 -32.48 -69.49 -54.63
C ASP A 472 -32.65 -70.67 -53.65
N PHE A 473 -33.57 -71.55 -53.99
CA PHE A 473 -33.79 -72.87 -53.40
C PHE A 473 -34.27 -73.85 -54.48
N THR A 474 -34.00 -75.14 -54.30
CA THR A 474 -34.39 -76.20 -55.24
C THR A 474 -35.47 -77.08 -54.64
N VAL A 475 -36.51 -77.37 -55.40
CA VAL A 475 -37.56 -78.35 -55.06
C VAL A 475 -37.28 -79.67 -55.78
N LEU A 476 -37.27 -80.79 -55.05
CA LEU A 476 -37.05 -82.15 -55.56
C LEU A 476 -38.36 -82.96 -55.56
N SER A 477 -38.51 -83.95 -56.44
CA SER A 477 -39.69 -84.82 -56.52
C SER A 477 -39.79 -85.78 -55.31
N VAL A 478 -41.00 -86.23 -54.98
CA VAL A 478 -41.27 -87.08 -53.79
C VAL A 478 -40.70 -88.51 -53.95
N SER A 479 -40.35 -88.94 -55.15
CA SER A 479 -39.93 -90.32 -55.46
C SER A 479 -38.45 -90.43 -55.86
N GLU A 480 -37.54 -90.23 -54.90
CA GLU A 480 -36.16 -90.74 -54.99
C GLU A 480 -35.71 -91.31 -53.63
N ARG A 481 -35.87 -92.64 -53.46
CA ARG A 481 -34.95 -93.48 -52.66
C ARG A 481 -33.84 -93.90 -53.63
N GLY A 482 -32.60 -93.52 -53.30
CA GLY A 482 -31.49 -93.50 -54.25
C GLY A 482 -30.83 -94.85 -54.58
N THR A 483 -29.77 -94.80 -55.38
CA THR A 483 -28.41 -95.39 -55.17
C THR A 483 -27.63 -95.50 -56.49
N GLY A 484 -26.30 -95.37 -56.43
CA GLY A 484 -25.31 -95.62 -57.51
C GLY A 484 -24.44 -94.39 -57.84
N GLN A 485 -23.24 -94.13 -57.29
CA GLN A 485 -21.93 -94.80 -57.54
C GLN A 485 -21.65 -94.96 -59.05
N GLU A 486 -20.57 -94.52 -59.71
CA GLU A 486 -19.15 -94.19 -59.48
C GLU A 486 -18.76 -93.11 -60.54
N GLU A 487 -17.62 -92.41 -60.59
CA GLU A 487 -16.23 -92.88 -60.54
C GLU A 487 -15.24 -91.70 -60.45
N ILE A 488 -14.05 -92.00 -59.93
CA ILE A 488 -12.99 -91.11 -59.49
C ILE A 488 -11.96 -90.87 -60.61
N SER A 489 -11.49 -89.63 -60.82
CA SER A 489 -10.09 -89.40 -61.19
C SER A 489 -9.55 -87.97 -60.87
N LYS A 490 -8.65 -87.93 -59.86
CA LYS A 490 -7.37 -87.20 -59.75
C LYS A 490 -7.37 -85.67 -60.02
N LEU A 491 -6.96 -84.80 -59.08
CA LEU A 491 -5.58 -84.66 -58.57
C LEU A 491 -5.46 -83.85 -57.25
N LYS A 492 -4.56 -84.36 -56.38
CA LYS A 492 -3.67 -83.72 -55.36
C LYS A 492 -4.23 -83.17 -54.03
N HIS A 493 -3.97 -83.95 -52.98
CA HIS A 493 -3.47 -83.52 -51.65
C HIS A 493 -1.91 -83.43 -51.69
N PRO A 494 -1.15 -82.94 -50.66
CA PRO A 494 -1.53 -82.59 -49.28
C PRO A 494 -0.92 -81.26 -48.74
N ALA A 495 -1.33 -80.82 -47.54
CA ALA A 495 -0.39 -80.47 -46.46
C ALA A 495 -1.14 -80.24 -45.13
N SER A 496 -0.56 -80.86 -44.11
CA SER A 496 -0.92 -80.85 -42.69
C SER A 496 -0.52 -79.56 -41.95
N ILE A 497 -1.34 -79.21 -40.96
CA ILE A 497 -1.01 -78.65 -39.63
C ILE A 497 -0.26 -77.30 -39.58
N ASN A 498 -0.89 -76.30 -38.94
CA ASN A 498 -0.19 -75.51 -37.92
C ASN A 498 -1.14 -75.00 -36.83
N THR A 499 -1.11 -75.66 -35.68
CA THR A 499 -1.39 -75.05 -34.37
C THR A 499 -0.11 -74.33 -33.94
N GLY A 500 -0.17 -73.02 -33.72
CA GLY A 500 0.92 -72.28 -33.09
C GLY A 500 0.85 -70.77 -33.30
N ASP A 501 0.92 -70.05 -32.19
CA ASP A 501 1.31 -68.65 -31.97
C ASP A 501 0.27 -67.54 -32.24
N THR A 502 -0.41 -67.02 -31.20
CA THR A 502 0.01 -66.12 -30.10
C THR A 502 -0.06 -64.64 -30.48
N THR A 503 -1.14 -63.98 -30.06
CA THR A 503 -1.06 -62.69 -29.34
C THR A 503 -2.37 -62.41 -28.60
N ASN A 504 -2.26 -61.93 -27.35
CA ASN A 504 -3.33 -61.52 -26.41
C ASN A 504 -4.05 -62.57 -25.56
N THR A 505 -3.25 -63.31 -24.80
CA THR A 505 -3.57 -63.69 -23.43
C THR A 505 -3.25 -62.54 -22.46
N VAL A 506 -4.18 -61.60 -22.27
CA VAL A 506 -4.39 -60.95 -20.96
C VAL A 506 -5.89 -60.71 -20.79
N LEU A 507 -6.42 -61.11 -19.63
CA LEU A 507 -7.74 -60.78 -19.10
C LEU A 507 -8.96 -61.53 -19.65
N TRP A 508 -9.04 -62.83 -19.34
CA TRP A 508 -10.29 -63.39 -18.79
C TRP A 508 -9.95 -64.36 -17.64
N LEU A 509 -10.00 -63.84 -16.42
CA LEU A 509 -10.22 -64.62 -15.20
C LEU A 509 -10.81 -63.68 -14.15
N GLY A 510 -12.00 -64.01 -13.65
CA GLY A 510 -12.44 -63.58 -12.33
C GLY A 510 -13.44 -62.44 -12.27
N ILE A 511 -14.66 -62.68 -12.78
CA ILE A 511 -15.84 -62.21 -12.07
C ILE A 511 -15.88 -62.98 -10.74
N ILE A 512 -15.49 -62.32 -9.64
CA ILE A 512 -15.99 -62.62 -8.30
C ILE A 512 -16.35 -61.28 -7.64
N ILE A 513 -17.64 -60.95 -7.76
CA ILE A 513 -18.55 -60.48 -6.71
C ILE A 513 -17.88 -59.78 -5.52
N LEU A 514 -18.12 -58.47 -5.37
CA LEU A 514 -18.72 -57.94 -4.13
C LEU A 514 -19.19 -56.48 -4.30
N ALA A 515 -20.49 -56.33 -4.52
CA ALA A 515 -21.21 -55.18 -4.02
C ALA A 515 -21.31 -55.32 -2.50
N VAL A 516 -20.40 -54.71 -1.73
CA VAL A 516 -20.63 -54.35 -0.32
C VAL A 516 -19.75 -53.14 0.01
N LEU A 517 -20.41 -52.08 0.49
CA LEU A 517 -19.88 -50.81 1.04
C LEU A 517 -19.51 -49.74 0.01
N LEU A 518 -20.49 -48.88 -0.29
CA LEU A 518 -20.37 -47.43 -0.04
C LEU A 518 -21.76 -46.78 -0.03
N MET A 519 -22.65 -47.34 0.80
CA MET A 519 -23.60 -46.55 1.56
C MET A 519 -23.15 -46.62 3.02
N LYS A 520 -22.47 -45.58 3.48
CA LYS A 520 -22.41 -45.15 4.89
C LYS A 520 -21.73 -43.79 4.93
N GLY A 521 -22.45 -42.77 5.42
CA GLY A 521 -21.80 -41.63 6.07
C GLY A 521 -22.07 -40.25 5.49
N ILE A 522 -23.33 -39.83 5.51
CA ILE A 522 -23.64 -38.46 5.94
C ILE A 522 -23.03 -38.27 7.34
N ASN A 523 -22.09 -37.33 7.52
CA ASN A 523 -22.16 -36.24 8.51
C ASN A 523 -20.81 -35.55 8.78
N LYS A 524 -20.83 -34.22 8.56
CA LYS A 524 -20.41 -33.13 9.47
C LYS A 524 -19.02 -33.13 10.13
N TYR A 525 -18.34 -31.99 9.89
CA TYR A 525 -17.59 -31.12 10.83
C TYR A 525 -16.54 -31.76 11.76
N LYS A 526 -15.30 -31.24 11.75
CA LYS A 526 -14.80 -30.16 12.66
C LYS A 526 -13.26 -30.22 12.82
N TYR A 527 -12.65 -29.03 12.88
CA TYR A 527 -11.26 -28.67 13.28
C TYR A 527 -10.14 -29.13 12.32
N LYS A 528 -9.22 -28.27 11.88
CA LYS A 528 -8.59 -27.12 12.55
C LYS A 528 -8.21 -26.04 11.53
#